data_AF-A0A968RI71-F1
#
_entry.id   AF-A0A968RI71-F1
#
_cell.length_a   1.000
_cell.length_b   1.000
_cell.length_c   1.000
_cell.angle_alpha   90.00
_cell.angle_beta   90.00
_cell.angle_gamma   90.00
#
_symmetry.space_group_name_H-M   'P 1'
#
loop_
_entity.id
_entity.type
_entity.pdbx_description
1 polymer ?
#
loop_
_entity_poly.entity_id
_entity_poly.type
_entity_poly.pdbx_seq_one_letter_code
_entity_poly.pdbx_strand_id
1 'polypeptide(L)'
;MNPTNVFEFFRKTNEQTKAKAQNVENIFLQLDFDTYGAFLRVVDKSGSQVEVSYLSYGGALRHVLRLVEEIQERNSFLIDWEKPNDELYLAEHEHLLEQLRRCDNLIDGTLSPLVFLDGDAKLKLDLAKTGSEKIPNANIIKSTLLLEWNGENLENFKISYR
;
A
#
# COMPACT_ATOMS: atom_id res chain seq x y z
N MET A 1 -6.71 -32.01 44.76
CA MET A 1 -6.70 -31.15 43.56
C MET A 1 -5.24 -30.84 43.24
N ASN A 2 -4.73 -31.34 42.12
CA ASN A 2 -3.32 -31.22 41.74
C ASN A 2 -3.12 -29.99 40.83
N PRO A 3 -2.24 -29.03 41.15
CA PRO A 3 -2.06 -27.78 40.41
C PRO A 3 -1.45 -27.94 39.00
N THR A 4 -1.01 -29.14 38.63
CA THR A 4 -0.32 -29.42 37.36
C THR A 4 -1.23 -29.39 36.14
N ASN A 5 -2.56 -29.41 36.31
CA ASN A 5 -3.51 -29.57 35.20
C ASN A 5 -3.93 -28.25 34.52
N VAL A 6 -3.63 -27.09 35.13
CA VAL A 6 -4.01 -25.78 34.57
C VAL A 6 -3.03 -25.36 33.46
N PHE A 7 -1.73 -25.60 33.65
CA PHE A 7 -0.69 -25.24 32.68
C PHE A 7 -0.75 -26.05 31.39
N GLU A 8 -1.14 -27.32 31.46
CA GLU A 8 -1.37 -28.19 30.30
C GLU A 8 -2.53 -27.68 29.42
N PHE A 9 -3.55 -27.11 30.06
CA PHE A 9 -4.72 -26.56 29.37
C PHE A 9 -4.38 -25.31 28.56
N PHE A 10 -3.51 -24.43 29.09
CA PHE A 10 -3.00 -23.26 28.36
C PHE A 10 -2.03 -23.61 27.24
N ARG A 11 -1.38 -24.79 27.30
CA ARG A 11 -0.44 -25.22 26.26
C ARG A 11 -1.14 -25.70 24.99
N LYS A 12 -2.44 -26.00 25.05
CA LYS A 12 -3.23 -26.58 23.96
C LYS A 12 -4.12 -25.59 23.20
N THR A 13 -4.05 -24.29 23.49
CA THR A 13 -4.96 -23.28 22.90
C THR A 13 -4.30 -22.30 21.94
N ASN A 14 -3.05 -22.54 21.51
CA ASN A 14 -2.37 -21.72 20.51
C ASN A 14 -2.39 -22.34 19.09
N GLU A 15 -3.13 -23.42 18.87
CA GLU A 15 -3.24 -24.05 17.54
C GLU A 15 -4.37 -23.47 16.69
N GLN A 16 -5.30 -22.70 17.26
CA GLN A 16 -6.44 -22.14 16.52
C GLN A 16 -6.16 -20.79 15.84
N THR A 17 -5.03 -20.14 16.12
CA THR A 17 -4.55 -18.94 15.38
C THR A 17 -3.54 -19.27 14.28
N LYS A 18 -3.21 -20.54 14.04
CA LYS A 18 -2.44 -20.96 12.86
C LYS A 18 -3.36 -21.08 11.64
N ALA A 19 -4.04 -20.01 11.27
CA ALA A 19 -4.52 -19.87 9.91
C ALA A 19 -3.28 -19.72 9.01
N LYS A 20 -2.90 -20.82 8.34
CA LYS A 20 -2.09 -20.93 7.11
C LYS A 20 -0.95 -19.93 6.84
N ALA A 21 -0.32 -19.33 7.84
CA ALA A 21 0.87 -18.52 7.63
C ALA A 21 2.00 -19.40 7.05
N GLN A 22 2.25 -19.26 5.75
CA GLN A 22 3.39 -19.89 5.10
C GLN A 22 4.66 -19.13 5.47
N ASN A 23 5.74 -19.86 5.73
CA ASN A 23 7.04 -19.26 5.92
C ASN A 23 7.67 -19.05 4.54
N VAL A 24 7.24 -17.99 3.86
CA VAL A 24 7.73 -17.62 2.53
C VAL A 24 8.98 -16.77 2.73
N GLU A 25 10.16 -17.32 2.43
CA GLU A 25 11.43 -16.62 2.69
C GLU A 25 11.55 -15.27 1.97
N ASN A 26 10.93 -15.13 0.80
CA ASN A 26 11.00 -13.91 -0.01
C ASN A 26 9.60 -13.38 -0.29
N ILE A 27 9.19 -12.44 0.54
CA ILE A 27 7.99 -11.63 0.34
C ILE A 27 8.36 -10.19 -0.02
N PHE A 28 7.45 -9.55 -0.72
CA PHE A 28 7.57 -8.18 -1.16
C PHE A 28 6.31 -7.41 -0.79
N LEU A 29 6.50 -6.15 -0.48
CA LEU A 29 5.44 -5.17 -0.29
C LEU A 29 5.19 -4.56 -1.68
N GLN A 30 4.09 -4.92 -2.31
CA GLN A 30 3.75 -4.42 -3.64
C GLN A 30 2.82 -3.21 -3.52
N LEU A 31 3.24 -2.08 -4.09
CA LEU A 31 2.40 -0.89 -4.26
C LEU A 31 1.87 -0.86 -5.69
N ASP A 32 0.56 -0.80 -5.84
CA ASP A 32 -0.10 -0.72 -7.14
C ASP A 32 -1.26 0.28 -7.10
N PHE A 33 -1.88 0.54 -8.26
CA PHE A 33 -2.96 1.50 -8.42
C PHE A 33 -4.14 0.90 -9.16
N ASP A 34 -5.34 1.18 -8.68
CA ASP A 34 -6.58 0.90 -9.39
C ASP A 34 -7.46 2.16 -9.47
N THR A 35 -8.76 1.97 -9.73
CA THR A 35 -9.75 3.07 -9.82
C THR A 35 -10.00 3.79 -8.50
N TYR A 36 -9.66 3.18 -7.36
CA TYR A 36 -9.89 3.72 -6.02
C TYR A 36 -8.64 4.34 -5.41
N GLY A 37 -7.45 4.01 -5.92
CA GLY A 37 -6.22 4.71 -5.59
C GLY A 37 -5.02 3.77 -5.45
N ALA A 38 -4.00 4.25 -4.71
CA ALA A 38 -2.85 3.43 -4.38
C ALA A 38 -3.19 2.42 -3.28
N PHE A 39 -2.80 1.17 -3.47
CA PHE A 39 -3.04 0.10 -2.51
C PHE A 39 -1.80 -0.79 -2.34
N LEU A 40 -1.79 -1.53 -1.23
CA LEU A 40 -0.67 -2.35 -0.79
C LEU A 40 -1.06 -3.84 -0.76
N ARG A 41 -0.23 -4.69 -1.37
CA ARG A 41 -0.32 -6.15 -1.27
C ARG A 41 0.96 -6.75 -0.70
N VAL A 42 0.84 -7.89 -0.05
CA VAL A 42 1.98 -8.75 0.29
C VAL A 42 2.03 -9.86 -0.75
N VAL A 43 3.12 -9.92 -1.50
CA VAL A 43 3.29 -10.89 -2.61
C VAL A 43 4.55 -11.71 -2.46
N ASP A 44 4.57 -12.89 -3.05
CA ASP A 44 5.79 -13.68 -3.21
C ASP A 44 6.62 -13.22 -4.40
N LYS A 45 7.73 -13.92 -4.66
CA LYS A 45 8.63 -13.67 -5.81
C LYS A 45 7.97 -13.77 -7.19
N SER A 46 6.81 -14.42 -7.31
CA SER A 46 6.06 -14.54 -8.57
C SER A 46 5.06 -13.41 -8.76
N GLY A 47 4.88 -12.53 -7.77
CA GLY A 47 3.83 -11.53 -7.75
C GLY A 47 2.48 -12.07 -7.28
N SER A 48 2.43 -13.30 -6.78
CA SER A 48 1.20 -13.87 -6.23
C SER A 48 0.99 -13.36 -4.81
N GLN A 49 -0.22 -12.90 -4.50
CA GLN A 49 -0.57 -12.48 -3.14
C GLN A 49 -0.44 -13.65 -2.16
N VAL A 50 0.17 -13.39 -1.01
CA VAL A 50 0.40 -14.39 0.05
C VAL A 50 0.01 -13.85 1.41
N GLU A 51 -0.53 -14.72 2.24
CA GLU A 51 -0.82 -14.45 3.64
C GLU A 51 0.30 -15.03 4.50
N VAL A 52 0.93 -14.19 5.30
CA VAL A 52 2.09 -14.55 6.11
C VAL A 52 1.97 -13.96 7.50
N SER A 53 2.44 -14.70 8.51
CA SER A 53 2.47 -14.17 9.88
C SER A 53 3.68 -13.26 10.06
N TYR A 54 3.45 -12.04 10.58
CA TYR A 54 4.51 -11.11 10.93
C TYR A 54 5.54 -11.71 11.91
N LEU A 55 5.17 -12.72 12.70
CA LEU A 55 6.06 -13.40 13.65
C LEU A 55 7.26 -14.07 12.98
N SER A 56 7.17 -14.36 11.68
CA SER A 56 8.23 -15.00 10.91
C SER A 56 9.29 -14.02 10.40
N TYR A 57 9.06 -12.71 10.54
CA TYR A 57 9.92 -11.66 9.98
C TYR A 57 10.48 -10.76 11.07
N GLY A 58 11.53 -10.01 10.73
CA GLY A 58 12.18 -9.05 11.62
C GLY A 58 12.15 -7.62 11.07
N GLY A 59 12.69 -6.68 11.86
CA GLY A 59 12.92 -5.30 11.42
C GLY A 59 11.66 -4.55 11.00
N ALA A 60 11.83 -3.58 10.09
CA ALA A 60 10.76 -2.74 9.58
C ALA A 60 9.64 -3.56 8.91
N LEU A 61 10.01 -4.64 8.20
CA LEU A 61 9.06 -5.54 7.53
C LEU A 61 8.07 -6.16 8.53
N ARG A 62 8.54 -6.63 9.68
CA ARG A 62 7.67 -7.15 10.76
C ARG A 62 6.64 -6.11 11.21
N HIS A 63 7.06 -4.86 11.34
CA HIS A 63 6.18 -3.78 11.78
C HIS A 63 5.09 -3.50 10.75
N VAL A 64 5.44 -3.44 9.46
CA VAL A 64 4.47 -3.26 8.38
C VAL A 64 3.48 -4.43 8.35
N LEU A 65 3.96 -5.67 8.34
CA LEU A 65 3.08 -6.85 8.30
C LEU A 65 2.12 -6.90 9.48
N ARG A 66 2.56 -6.53 10.68
CA ARG A 66 1.67 -6.45 11.84
C ARG A 66 0.56 -5.41 11.64
N LEU A 67 0.89 -4.24 11.09
CA LEU A 67 -0.12 -3.21 10.80
C LEU A 67 -1.10 -3.67 9.72
N VAL A 68 -0.61 -4.37 8.68
CA VAL A 68 -1.46 -4.96 7.64
C VAL A 68 -2.45 -5.94 8.26
N GLU A 69 -1.98 -6.86 9.11
CA GLU A 69 -2.83 -7.83 9.81
C GLU A 69 -3.86 -7.13 10.71
N GLU A 70 -3.45 -6.12 11.50
CA GLU A 70 -4.36 -5.34 12.36
C GLU A 70 -5.44 -4.59 11.55
N ILE A 71 -5.11 -4.09 10.35
CA ILE A 71 -6.06 -3.42 9.45
C ILE A 71 -7.04 -4.44 8.87
N GLN A 72 -6.54 -5.58 8.39
CA GLN A 72 -7.36 -6.65 7.83
C GLN A 72 -8.31 -7.22 8.87
N GLU A 73 -7.86 -7.47 10.11
CA GLU A 73 -8.72 -7.91 11.22
C GLU A 73 -9.81 -6.90 11.57
N ARG A 74 -9.51 -5.60 11.48
CA ARG A 74 -10.51 -4.55 11.71
C ARG A 74 -11.56 -4.51 10.60
N ASN A 75 -11.13 -4.75 9.36
CA ASN A 75 -11.96 -4.65 8.18
C ASN A 75 -12.70 -5.97 7.86
N SER A 76 -12.32 -7.10 8.46
CA SER A 76 -12.88 -8.43 8.16
C SER A 76 -14.38 -8.58 8.43
N PHE A 77 -15.02 -7.60 9.05
CA PHE A 77 -16.46 -7.56 9.33
C PHE A 77 -17.23 -6.50 8.52
N LEU A 78 -16.53 -5.70 7.71
CA LEU A 78 -17.11 -4.67 6.87
C LEU A 78 -17.30 -5.21 5.46
N ILE A 79 -18.55 -5.30 5.00
CA ILE A 79 -18.85 -5.63 3.61
C ILE A 79 -18.97 -4.29 2.86
N ASP A 80 -17.91 -3.92 2.14
CA ASP A 80 -17.92 -2.77 1.25
C ASP A 80 -18.43 -3.20 -0.14
N TRP A 81 -19.63 -2.72 -0.49
CA TRP A 81 -20.25 -2.98 -1.79
C TRP A 81 -19.71 -2.07 -2.90
N GLU A 82 -18.99 -0.99 -2.57
CA GLU A 82 -18.36 -0.09 -3.53
C GLU A 82 -16.93 -0.55 -3.87
N LYS A 83 -16.21 -1.20 -2.95
CA LYS A 83 -14.84 -1.70 -3.13
C LYS A 83 -14.76 -3.23 -2.99
N PRO A 84 -15.00 -3.99 -4.07
CA PRO A 84 -15.13 -5.45 -3.98
C PRO A 84 -13.84 -6.21 -3.66
N ASN A 85 -12.65 -5.59 -3.80
CA ASN A 85 -11.37 -6.29 -3.75
C ASN A 85 -10.69 -6.31 -2.36
N ASP A 86 -11.27 -5.73 -1.31
CA ASP A 86 -10.72 -5.72 0.06
C ASP A 86 -9.21 -5.36 0.13
N GLU A 87 -8.77 -4.50 -0.80
CA GLU A 87 -7.38 -4.08 -0.92
C GLU A 87 -7.04 -3.06 0.18
N LEU A 88 -5.79 -3.06 0.62
CA LEU A 88 -5.32 -2.12 1.64
C LEU A 88 -4.97 -0.79 0.97
N TYR A 89 -5.90 0.15 0.95
CA TYR A 89 -5.70 1.47 0.36
C TYR A 89 -4.86 2.39 1.25
N LEU A 90 -3.81 2.99 0.68
CA LEU A 90 -2.87 3.85 1.41
C LEU A 90 -3.51 5.18 1.83
N ALA A 91 -4.50 5.68 1.08
CA ALA A 91 -5.22 6.91 1.42
C ALA A 91 -5.98 6.82 2.77
N GLU A 92 -6.36 5.61 3.18
CA GLU A 92 -7.04 5.35 4.47
C GLU A 92 -6.04 5.16 5.62
N HIS A 93 -4.77 4.90 5.27
CA HIS A 93 -3.72 4.46 6.17
C HIS A 93 -2.39 5.19 5.89
N GLU A 94 -2.43 6.51 5.77
CA GLU A 94 -1.25 7.34 5.42
C GLU A 94 -0.01 7.05 6.28
N HIS A 95 -0.21 6.70 7.55
CA HIS A 95 0.84 6.33 8.50
C HIS A 95 1.67 5.09 8.07
N LEU A 96 1.16 4.25 7.16
CA LEU A 96 1.91 3.14 6.58
C LEU A 96 3.06 3.62 5.70
N LEU A 97 2.93 4.77 5.02
CA LEU A 97 3.97 5.28 4.11
C LEU A 97 5.32 5.44 4.83
N GLU A 98 5.31 5.95 6.06
CA GLU A 98 6.52 6.11 6.87
C GLU A 98 7.14 4.77 7.30
N GLN A 99 6.34 3.72 7.44
CA GLN A 99 6.84 2.38 7.73
C GLN A 99 7.38 1.70 6.46
N LEU A 100 6.70 1.87 5.33
CA LEU A 100 7.11 1.38 4.02
C LEU A 100 8.46 1.97 3.60
N ARG A 101 8.72 3.25 3.91
CA ARG A 101 10.00 3.92 3.63
C ARG A 101 11.21 3.25 4.29
N ARG A 102 10.98 2.46 5.34
CA ARG A 102 12.03 1.74 6.08
C ARG A 102 12.22 0.29 5.60
N CYS A 103 11.46 -0.13 4.59
CA CYS A 103 11.50 -1.50 4.06
C CYS A 103 12.26 -1.54 2.73
N ASP A 104 13.15 -2.52 2.60
CA ASP A 104 13.98 -2.68 1.39
C ASP A 104 13.31 -3.55 0.30
N ASN A 105 12.15 -4.12 0.61
CA ASN A 105 11.43 -5.07 -0.25
C ASN A 105 10.14 -4.48 -0.84
N LEU A 106 10.13 -3.17 -1.11
CA LEU A 106 9.04 -2.47 -1.77
C LEU A 106 9.18 -2.58 -3.30
N ILE A 107 8.10 -2.96 -3.98
CA ILE A 107 8.04 -3.13 -5.44
C ILE A 107 6.76 -2.51 -6.02
N ASP A 108 6.73 -2.27 -7.32
CA ASP A 108 5.55 -1.83 -8.05
C ASP A 108 4.71 -3.00 -8.61
N GLY A 109 3.61 -2.68 -9.29
CA GLY A 109 2.75 -3.64 -10.01
C GLY A 109 3.47 -4.47 -11.09
N THR A 110 4.65 -4.04 -11.55
CA THR A 110 5.49 -4.75 -12.53
C THR A 110 6.59 -5.61 -11.90
N LEU A 111 6.60 -5.70 -10.56
CA LEU A 111 7.66 -6.34 -9.76
C LEU A 111 9.02 -5.63 -9.83
N SER A 112 9.02 -4.35 -10.19
CA SER A 112 10.22 -3.51 -10.17
C SER A 112 10.40 -2.87 -8.79
N PRO A 113 11.63 -2.80 -8.25
CA PRO A 113 11.88 -2.15 -6.96
C PRO A 113 11.45 -0.68 -6.94
N LEU A 114 10.81 -0.27 -5.85
CA LEU A 114 10.46 1.13 -5.58
C LEU A 114 11.41 1.71 -4.54
N VAL A 115 11.78 2.97 -4.75
CA VAL A 115 12.61 3.73 -3.82
C VAL A 115 11.93 5.03 -3.44
N PHE A 116 12.01 5.39 -2.16
CA PHE A 116 11.61 6.72 -1.70
C PHE A 116 12.74 7.69 -1.99
N LEU A 117 12.45 8.72 -2.78
CA LEU A 117 13.39 9.78 -3.04
C LEU A 117 13.32 10.81 -1.92
N ASP A 118 14.48 11.28 -1.48
CA ASP A 118 14.58 12.40 -0.55
C ASP A 118 14.42 13.74 -1.28
N GLY A 119 13.96 14.74 -0.53
CA GLY A 119 13.81 16.11 -1.00
C GLY A 119 12.37 16.53 -1.24
N ASP A 120 12.20 17.82 -1.50
CA ASP A 120 10.88 18.42 -1.72
C ASP A 120 10.54 18.36 -3.21
N ALA A 121 9.42 17.74 -3.54
CA ALA A 121 8.80 17.84 -4.86
C ALA A 121 7.71 18.91 -4.85
N LYS A 122 7.51 19.59 -5.98
CA LYS A 122 6.46 20.61 -6.15
C LYS A 122 5.46 20.17 -7.20
N LEU A 123 4.19 20.20 -6.84
CA LEU A 123 3.11 20.08 -7.81
C LEU A 123 2.86 21.46 -8.44
N LYS A 124 3.00 21.55 -9.76
CA LYS A 124 2.74 22.78 -10.52
C LYS A 124 1.49 22.60 -11.37
N LEU A 125 0.57 23.56 -11.27
CA LEU A 125 -0.61 23.66 -12.12
C LEU A 125 -0.41 24.79 -13.13
N ASP A 126 -0.18 24.42 -14.37
CA ASP A 126 -0.08 25.37 -15.48
C ASP A 126 -1.46 25.51 -16.16
N LEU A 127 -1.93 26.75 -16.28
CA LEU A 127 -3.20 27.09 -16.92
C LEU A 127 -2.94 27.94 -18.17
N ALA A 128 -3.29 27.41 -19.34
CA ALA A 128 -3.14 28.10 -20.62
C ALA A 128 -4.52 28.37 -21.23
N LYS A 129 -4.76 29.62 -21.66
CA LYS A 129 -5.93 29.93 -22.49
C LYS A 129 -5.71 29.37 -23.88
N THR A 130 -6.58 28.47 -24.32
CA THR A 130 -6.60 27.96 -25.69
C THR A 130 -7.79 28.57 -26.41
N GLY A 131 -7.53 29.43 -27.39
CA GLY A 131 -8.57 29.85 -28.34
C GLY A 131 -8.94 28.68 -29.26
N SER A 132 -10.23 28.52 -29.55
CA SER A 132 -10.70 27.60 -30.59
C SER A 132 -10.85 28.37 -31.90
N GLU A 133 -10.18 27.95 -32.98
CA GLU A 133 -10.46 28.48 -34.34
C GLU A 133 -11.92 28.21 -34.76
N LYS A 134 -12.57 27.19 -34.20
CA LYS A 134 -13.92 26.76 -34.56
C LYS A 134 -15.04 27.44 -33.78
N ILE A 135 -14.73 28.06 -32.63
CA ILE A 135 -15.72 28.76 -31.79
C ILE A 135 -15.10 30.08 -31.32
N PRO A 136 -15.36 31.19 -32.03
CA PRO A 136 -14.98 32.51 -31.56
C PRO A 136 -15.66 32.74 -30.19
N ASN A 137 -14.89 33.10 -29.16
CA ASN A 137 -15.31 33.33 -27.76
C ASN A 137 -15.42 32.10 -26.83
N ALA A 138 -14.98 30.91 -27.23
CA ALA A 138 -14.83 29.83 -26.26
C ALA A 138 -13.64 30.12 -25.32
N ASN A 139 -13.91 30.50 -24.07
CA ASN A 139 -12.90 30.60 -23.00
C ASN A 139 -12.49 29.18 -22.54
N ILE A 140 -11.75 28.47 -23.39
CA ILE A 140 -11.21 27.17 -23.03
C ILE A 140 -9.89 27.39 -22.28
N ILE A 141 -9.80 26.86 -21.06
CA ILE A 141 -8.57 26.82 -20.28
C ILE A 141 -8.07 25.37 -20.35
N LYS A 142 -6.86 25.19 -20.87
CA LYS A 142 -6.12 23.93 -20.75
C LYS A 142 -5.35 23.96 -19.44
N SER A 143 -5.61 23.03 -18.54
CA SER A 143 -4.78 22.77 -17.38
C SER A 143 -3.76 21.68 -17.68
N THR A 144 -2.55 21.82 -17.16
CA THR A 144 -1.50 20.79 -17.18
C THR A 144 -0.91 20.71 -15.79
N LEU A 145 -0.82 19.50 -15.23
CA LEU A 145 -0.27 19.25 -13.93
C LEU A 145 1.12 18.62 -14.10
N LEU A 146 2.11 19.19 -13.42
CA LEU A 146 3.51 18.78 -13.53
C LEU A 146 4.05 18.51 -12.13
N LEU A 147 4.89 17.49 -11.98
CA LEU A 147 5.65 17.24 -10.77
C LEU A 147 7.09 17.72 -10.99
N GLU A 148 7.53 18.76 -10.28
CA GLU A 148 8.92 19.19 -10.30
C GLU A 148 9.68 18.54 -9.13
N TRP A 149 10.80 17.88 -9.42
CA TRP A 149 11.73 17.38 -8.41
C TRP A 149 13.16 17.78 -8.79
N ASN A 150 13.88 18.41 -7.87
CA ASN A 150 15.24 18.92 -8.10
C ASN A 150 15.41 19.84 -9.33
N GLY A 151 14.34 20.56 -9.70
CA GLY A 151 14.34 21.46 -10.88
C GLY A 151 14.06 20.77 -12.21
N GLU A 152 13.83 19.46 -12.21
CA GLU A 152 13.38 18.70 -13.38
C GLU A 152 11.89 18.42 -13.31
N ASN A 153 11.19 18.57 -14.44
CA ASN A 153 9.78 18.22 -14.54
C ASN A 153 9.65 16.73 -14.86
N LEU A 154 8.91 16.01 -14.02
CA LEU A 154 8.50 14.64 -14.20
C LEU A 154 7.11 14.61 -14.85
N GLU A 155 7.04 14.07 -16.06
CA GLU A 155 5.79 14.01 -16.83
C GLU A 155 4.93 12.79 -16.47
N ASN A 156 5.55 11.72 -15.99
CA ASN A 156 4.89 10.46 -15.66
C ASN A 156 4.83 10.28 -14.15
N PHE A 157 3.77 10.77 -13.52
CA PHE A 157 3.52 10.58 -12.09
C PHE A 157 2.05 10.26 -11.84
N LYS A 158 1.79 9.55 -10.74
CA LYS A 158 0.44 9.25 -10.25
C LYS A 158 0.21 9.98 -8.94
N ILE A 159 -0.99 10.52 -8.76
CA ILE A 159 -1.43 11.10 -7.49
C ILE A 159 -2.44 10.15 -6.87
N SER A 160 -2.23 9.81 -5.60
CA SER A 160 -3.29 9.20 -4.79
C SER A 160 -3.94 10.31 -3.97
N TYR A 161 -5.27 10.41 -4.03
CA TYR A 161 -6.05 11.34 -3.22
C TYR A 161 -6.88 10.58 -2.18
N ARG A 162 -7.39 11.32 -1.20
CA ARG A 162 -8.31 10.85 -0.17
C ARG A 162 -9.76 11.11 -0.57
#